data_AF-A0A660RTC7-F1
#
_entry.id   AF-A0A660RTC7-F1
#
_cell.length_a   1.000
_cell.length_b   1.000
_cell.length_c   1.000
_cell.angle_alpha   90.00
_cell.angle_beta   90.00
_cell.angle_gamma   90.00
#
_symmetry.space_group_name_H-M   'P 1'
#
loop_
_entity.id
_entity.type
_entity.pdbx_description
1 polymer ?
#
loop_
_entity_poly.entity_id
_entity_poly.type
_entity_poly.pdbx_seq_one_letter_code
_entity_poly.pdbx_strand_id
1 'polypeptide(L)'
;MPRLRYRKMAIDFGTSNTIVAFWEEEEKDVTLHKIPDVTLPFRFEQDGRVREIPYIPSLIYYEDRLTNYIGFQVIEKALENSRGAFRWIKAYI
;
A
#
# COMPACT_ATOMS: atom_id res chain seq x y z
N MET A 1 10.15 -30.22 -3.88
CA MET A 1 9.45 -28.92 -3.93
C MET A 1 10.44 -27.84 -3.58
N PRO A 2 10.59 -26.76 -4.37
CA PRO A 2 11.53 -25.70 -3.99
C PRO A 2 11.02 -25.07 -2.69
N ARG A 3 11.92 -25.01 -1.71
CA ARG A 3 11.68 -24.40 -0.40
C ARG A 3 11.32 -22.93 -0.66
N LEU A 4 10.10 -22.51 -0.28
CA LEU A 4 9.69 -21.11 -0.36
C LEU A 4 10.73 -20.28 0.40
N ARG A 5 11.60 -19.58 -0.33
CA ARG A 5 12.56 -18.65 0.26
C ARG A 5 11.71 -17.48 0.75
N TYR A 6 11.60 -17.31 2.07
CA TYR A 6 10.92 -16.15 2.62
C TYR A 6 11.63 -14.90 2.10
N ARG A 7 10.98 -14.13 1.24
CA ARG A 7 11.49 -12.82 0.82
C ARG A 7 11.39 -11.90 2.04
N LYS A 8 12.47 -11.17 2.35
CA LYS A 8 12.45 -10.17 3.43
C LYS A 8 11.58 -9.02 2.95
N MET A 9 10.44 -8.85 3.61
CA MET A 9 9.46 -7.79 3.31
C MET A 9 9.56 -6.71 4.40
N ALA A 10 9.45 -5.46 3.98
CA ALA A 10 9.22 -4.32 4.86
C ALA A 10 7.89 -3.63 4.50
N ILE A 11 7.20 -3.15 5.51
CA ILE A 11 5.98 -2.34 5.37
C ILE A 11 6.23 -1.01 6.08
N ASP A 12 6.24 0.08 5.33
CA ASP A 12 6.13 1.41 5.94
C ASP A 12 4.65 1.73 6.10
N PHE A 13 4.12 1.51 7.29
CA PHE A 13 2.74 1.84 7.63
C PHE A 13 2.65 3.31 8.04
N GLY A 14 2.41 4.21 7.10
CA GLY A 14 2.31 5.66 7.32
C GLY A 14 0.89 6.12 7.66
N THR A 15 0.78 7.36 8.16
CA THR A 15 -0.52 7.95 8.55
C THR A 15 -1.48 8.09 7.37
N SER A 16 -0.96 8.48 6.20
CA SER A 16 -1.76 8.69 4.99
C SER A 16 -1.53 7.62 3.93
N ASN A 17 -0.32 7.08 3.84
CA ASN A 17 0.08 6.12 2.82
C ASN A 17 0.89 4.98 3.43
N THR A 18 0.79 3.81 2.83
CA THR A 18 1.53 2.60 3.18
C THR A 18 2.33 2.12 1.97
N ILE A 19 3.59 1.73 2.18
CA ILE A 19 4.48 1.20 1.14
C ILE A 19 4.87 -0.23 1.48
N VAL A 20 4.90 -1.11 0.48
CA VAL A 20 5.40 -2.48 0.61
C VAL A 20 6.67 -2.61 -0.21
N ALA A 21 7.71 -3.11 0.43
CA ALA A 21 9.04 -3.24 -0.13
C ALA A 21 9.58 -4.64 0.10
N PHE A 22 10.33 -5.16 -0.86
CA PHE A 22 11.02 -6.44 -0.73
C PHE A 22 12.51 -6.26 -1.02
N TRP A 23 13.33 -6.91 -0.21
CA TRP A 23 14.76 -7.02 -0.48
C TRP A 23 15.01 -8.05 -1.58
N GLU A 24 15.68 -7.63 -2.64
CA GLU A 24 16.13 -8.48 -3.73
C GLU A 24 17.60 -8.83 -3.51
N GLU A 25 17.86 -10.09 -3.13
CA GLU A 25 19.21 -10.54 -2.74
C GLU A 25 20.23 -10.51 -3.90
N GLU A 26 19.76 -10.66 -5.15
CA GLU A 26 20.62 -10.66 -6.35
C GLU A 26 21.15 -9.26 -6.65
N GLU A 27 20.27 -8.26 -6.60
CA GLU A 27 20.61 -6.85 -6.86
C GLU A 27 21.20 -6.14 -5.63
N LYS A 28 21.10 -6.76 -4.44
CA LYS A 28 21.40 -6.15 -3.14
C LYS A 28 20.69 -4.80 -2.97
N ASP A 29 19.43 -4.76 -3.39
CA ASP A 29 18.62 -3.55 -3.39
C ASP A 29 17.16 -3.86 -3.02
N VAL A 30 16.35 -2.82 -2.91
CA VAL A 30 14.95 -2.87 -2.53
C VAL A 30 14.06 -2.61 -3.75
N THR A 31 13.06 -3.46 -3.94
CA THR A 31 12.00 -3.23 -4.93
C THR A 31 10.68 -2.91 -4.22
N LEU A 32 10.10 -1.75 -4.56
CA LEU A 32 8.75 -1.39 -4.13
C LEU A 32 7.72 -2.20 -4.91
N HIS A 33 6.78 -2.82 -4.22
CA HIS A 33 5.83 -3.73 -4.82
C HIS A 33 4.42 -3.12 -4.88
N LYS A 34 3.83 -3.15 -6.07
CA LYS A 34 2.40 -2.89 -6.27
C LYS A 34 1.60 -4.10 -5.81
N ILE A 35 0.67 -3.90 -4.88
CA ILE A 35 -0.34 -4.90 -4.54
C ILE A 35 -1.58 -4.66 -5.43
N PRO A 36 -2.10 -5.69 -6.11
CA PRO A 36 -3.31 -5.58 -6.91
C PRO A 36 -4.47 -4.94 -6.14
N ASP A 37 -5.25 -4.13 -6.84
CA ASP A 37 -6.53 -3.53 -6.40
C ASP A 37 -6.48 -2.54 -5.23
N VAL A 38 -5.39 -2.48 -4.47
CA VAL A 38 -5.28 -1.62 -3.27
C VAL A 38 -4.25 -0.49 -3.43
N THR A 39 -3.45 -0.51 -4.49
CA THR A 39 -2.35 0.43 -4.73
C THR A 39 -2.70 1.49 -5.75
N LEU A 40 -2.31 2.75 -5.48
CA LEU A 40 -2.25 3.85 -6.43
C LEU A 40 -0.81 4.20 -6.81
N PRO A 41 -0.57 4.70 -8.03
CA PRO A 41 0.73 5.24 -8.43
C PRO A 41 0.89 6.69 -7.97
N PHE A 42 2.03 7.04 -7.38
CA PHE A 42 2.48 8.42 -7.22
C PHE A 42 3.57 8.71 -8.25
N ARG A 43 3.30 9.63 -9.18
CA ARG A 43 4.24 10.01 -10.24
C ARG A 43 4.87 11.37 -9.92
N PHE A 44 6.17 11.47 -10.09
CA PHE A 44 6.93 12.71 -9.91
C PHE A 44 8.13 12.75 -10.86
N GLU A 45 8.63 13.95 -11.16
CA GLU A 45 9.84 14.13 -11.96
C GLU A 45 11.07 14.24 -11.05
N GLN A 46 12.13 13.53 -11.40
CA GLN A 46 13.43 13.61 -10.75
C GLN A 46 14.52 13.42 -11.81
N ASP A 47 15.49 14.33 -11.84
CA ASP A 47 16.61 14.33 -12.79
C ASP A 47 16.16 14.24 -14.27
N GLY A 48 15.06 14.95 -14.60
CA GLY A 48 14.49 14.94 -15.95
C GLY A 48 13.81 13.63 -16.35
N ARG A 49 13.57 12.71 -15.40
CA ARG A 49 12.87 11.44 -15.61
C ARG A 49 11.62 11.35 -14.74
N VAL A 50 10.51 10.88 -15.33
CA VAL A 50 9.32 10.53 -14.56
C VAL A 50 9.60 9.24 -13.77
N ARG A 51 9.43 9.32 -12.45
CA ARG A 51 9.48 8.19 -11.52
C ARG A 51 8.08 7.89 -11.02
N GLU A 52 7.83 6.63 -10.68
CA GLU A 52 6.57 6.17 -10.11
C GLU A 52 6.83 5.38 -8.83
N ILE A 53 6.12 5.70 -7.76
CA ILE A 53 6.13 4.96 -6.49
C ILE A 53 4.73 4.35 -6.27
N PRO A 54 4.63 3.03 -6.10
CA PRO A 54 3.38 2.39 -5.69
C PRO A 54 3.11 2.67 -4.22
N TYR A 55 1.92 3.17 -3.89
CA TYR A 55 1.49 3.35 -2.50
C TYR A 55 0.05 2.90 -2.28
N ILE A 56 -0.24 2.43 -1.07
CA ILE A 56 -1.57 2.04 -0.63
C ILE A 56 -2.07 3.19 0.25
N PRO A 57 -3.19 3.86 -0.06
CA PRO A 57 -3.81 4.80 0.88
C PRO A 57 -4.03 4.12 2.23
N SER A 58 -3.67 4.74 3.34
CA SER A 58 -3.88 4.21 4.69
C SER A 58 -5.35 4.39 5.11
N LEU A 59 -6.23 3.75 4.34
CA LEU A 59 -7.68 3.74 4.46
C LEU A 59 -8.17 2.32 4.64
N ILE A 60 -9.12 2.15 5.55
CA ILE A 60 -9.85 0.90 5.75
C ILE A 60 -11.32 1.24 5.83
N TYR A 61 -12.16 0.51 5.11
CA TYR A 61 -13.61 0.60 5.24
C TYR A 61 -14.16 -0.73 5.72
N TYR A 62 -14.94 -0.67 6.79
CA TYR A 62 -15.70 -1.79 7.31
C TYR A 62 -17.18 -1.60 6.96
N GLU A 63 -17.73 -2.49 6.13
CA GLU A 63 -19.18 -2.54 5.90
C GLU A 63 -19.84 -3.42 6.96
N ASP A 64 -19.32 -4.64 7.08
CA ASP A 64 -19.77 -5.67 7.99
C ASP A 64 -18.58 -6.61 8.35
N ARG A 65 -18.87 -7.75 8.99
CA ARG A 65 -17.84 -8.69 9.45
C ARG A 65 -17.04 -9.35 8.33
N LEU A 66 -17.61 -9.47 7.13
CA LEU A 66 -17.08 -10.22 6.00
C LEU A 66 -16.67 -9.29 4.85
N THR A 67 -17.29 -8.12 4.75
CA THR A 67 -17.06 -7.17 3.67
C THR A 67 -16.23 -5.99 4.16
N ASN A 68 -14.97 -5.98 3.74
CA ASN A 68 -14.01 -4.95 4.10
C ASN A 68 -13.20 -4.54 2.87
N TYR A 69 -12.89 -3.24 2.77
CA TYR A 69 -12.08 -2.69 1.70
C TYR A 69 -10.88 -1.94 2.28
N ILE A 70 -9.76 -1.95 1.56
CA ILE A 70 -8.54 -1.24 1.96
C ILE A 70 -7.93 -0.47 0.80
N GLY A 71 -7.17 0.58 1.12
CA GLY A 71 -6.39 1.33 0.14
C GLY A 71 -7.24 1.88 -1.00
N PHE A 72 -6.80 1.62 -2.23
CA PHE A 72 -7.49 2.08 -3.43
C PHE A 72 -8.94 1.57 -3.54
N GLN A 73 -9.26 0.37 -3.06
CA GLN A 73 -10.64 -0.16 -3.10
C GLN A 73 -11.64 0.76 -2.39
N VAL A 74 -11.21 1.44 -1.32
CA VAL A 74 -12.06 2.39 -0.58
C VAL A 74 -12.37 3.60 -1.47
N ILE A 75 -11.37 4.12 -2.18
CA ILE A 75 -11.48 5.28 -3.07
C ILE A 75 -12.28 4.91 -4.33
N GLU A 76 -12.00 3.76 -4.94
CA GLU A 76 -12.68 3.28 -6.14
C GLU A 76 -14.20 3.18 -5.92
N LYS A 77 -14.62 2.85 -4.69
CA LYS A 77 -16.02 2.75 -4.29
C LYS A 77 -16.62 4.04 -3.74
N ALA A 78 -15.87 5.14 -3.75
CA ALA A 78 -16.24 6.44 -3.17
C ALA A 78 -16.66 6.35 -1.69
N LEU A 79 -15.98 5.49 -0.91
CA LEU A 79 -16.31 5.21 0.49
C LEU A 79 -15.49 6.03 1.49
N GLU A 80 -14.51 6.83 1.07
CA GLU A 80 -13.55 7.54 1.94
C GLU A 80 -14.19 8.52 2.95
N ASN A 81 -15.41 8.98 2.68
CA ASN A 81 -16.19 9.87 3.55
C ASN A 81 -17.36 9.17 4.23
N SER A 82 -17.47 7.85 4.09
CA SER A 82 -18.50 7.05 4.73
C SER A 82 -18.22 6.84 6.21
N ARG A 83 -19.27 6.62 7.00
CA ARG A 83 -19.16 6.39 8.45
C ARG A 83 -18.29 5.17 8.82
N GLY A 84 -18.25 4.15 7.96
CA GLY A 84 -17.42 2.96 8.14
C GLY A 84 -15.96 3.12 7.72
N ALA A 85 -15.56 4.30 7.19
CA ALA A 85 -14.21 4.55 6.74
C ALA A 85 -13.32 5.08 7.87
N PHE A 86 -12.18 4.44 8.05
CA PHE A 86 -11.15 4.82 9.00
C PHE A 86 -9.91 5.28 8.24
N ARG A 87 -9.35 6.39 8.73
CA ARG A 87 -8.14 7.04 8.21
C ARG A 87 -7.29 7.51 9.37
N TRP A 88 -5.99 7.75 9.12
CA TRP A 88 -5.06 8.27 10.11
C TRP A 88 -4.93 7.41 11.39
N ILE A 89 -5.20 6.09 11.28
CA ILE A 89 -5.14 5.16 12.41
C ILE A 89 -3.75 5.15 13.07
N LYS A 90 -2.68 5.42 12.31
CA LYS A 90 -1.31 5.50 12.87
C LYS A 90 -1.18 6.52 14.01
N ALA A 91 -2.00 7.57 14.04
CA ALA A 91 -1.97 8.57 15.11
C ALA A 91 -2.58 8.07 16.44
N TYR A 92 -3.20 6.89 16.44
CA TYR A 92 -3.91 6.32 17.59
C TYR A 92 -3.30 4.98 18.07
N ILE A 93 -2.11 4.61 17.55
CA ILE A 93 -1.37 3.40 17.94
C ILE A 93 0.00 3.76 18.52
#